data_AF-A0A645IAQ0-F1
#
_entry.id   AF-A0A645IAQ0-F1
#
_cell.length_a   1.000
_cell.length_b   1.000
_cell.length_c   1.000
_cell.angle_alpha   90.00
_cell.angle_beta   90.00
_cell.angle_gamma   90.00
#
_symmetry.space_group_name_H-M   'P 1'
#
loop_
_entity.id
_entity.type
_entity.pdbx_description
1 polymer ?
#
loop_
_entity_poly.entity_id
_entity_poly.type
_entity_poly.pdbx_seq_one_letter_code
_entity_poly.pdbx_strand_id
1 'polypeptide(L)'
;MVHPNIAEEMGASHPEPDVVVLGDMGEHFSYAGLNHAFRLMMQGVPLLAMARNRYFMEPDGLALDMGAFVAGLEYSAGVTAEIVGKPAPAFFAAALAELGVAAGDAVLIGDDLADDIGGAQDSGIAGILVRTGKFRPGDDAHPEIRPALIVDDFATAVEVLIG
;
A
#
# COMPACT_ATOMS: atom_id res chain seq x y z
N MET A 1 12.82 -7.35 -4.21
CA MET A 1 13.41 -6.03 -3.91
C MET A 1 12.62 -5.44 -2.77
N VAL A 2 13.14 -5.50 -1.55
CA VAL A 2 12.44 -5.10 -0.31
C VAL A 2 13.42 -4.43 0.64
N HIS A 3 12.92 -3.61 1.57
CA HIS A 3 13.73 -2.97 2.59
C HIS A 3 14.52 -4.02 3.41
N PRO A 4 15.80 -3.76 3.79
CA PRO A 4 16.61 -4.69 4.59
C PRO A 4 15.93 -5.16 5.89
N ASN A 5 15.12 -4.31 6.51
CA ASN A 5 14.37 -4.64 7.74
C ASN A 5 13.42 -5.83 7.59
N ILE A 6 12.94 -6.14 6.38
CA ILE A 6 12.04 -7.28 6.12
C ILE A 6 12.69 -8.35 5.24
N ALA A 7 14.00 -8.23 4.96
CA ALA A 7 14.70 -9.16 4.09
C ALA A 7 14.75 -10.58 4.65
N GLU A 8 14.80 -10.73 5.98
CA GLU A 8 14.79 -12.04 6.63
C GLU A 8 13.45 -12.76 6.44
N GLU A 9 12.33 -12.02 6.56
CA GLU A 9 10.98 -12.56 6.36
C GLU A 9 10.71 -12.95 4.91
N MET A 10 11.25 -12.18 3.96
CA MET A 10 11.09 -12.46 2.52
C MET A 10 12.02 -13.56 2.01
N GLY A 11 13.13 -13.80 2.71
CA GLY A 11 14.16 -14.75 2.29
C GLY A 11 14.99 -14.27 1.10
N ALA A 12 15.90 -15.13 0.65
CA ALA A 12 16.78 -14.84 -0.46
C ALA A 12 16.07 -14.96 -1.82
N SER A 13 16.37 -14.04 -2.74
CA SER A 13 15.94 -14.18 -4.14
C SER A 13 16.49 -15.45 -4.78
N HIS A 14 15.63 -16.16 -5.51
CA HIS A 14 16.08 -17.28 -6.35
C HIS A 14 16.98 -16.75 -7.48
N PRO A 15 18.05 -17.48 -7.88
CA PRO A 15 18.93 -17.06 -8.98
C PRO A 15 18.22 -16.98 -10.34
N GLU A 16 17.12 -17.71 -10.50
CA GLU A 16 16.24 -17.71 -11.67
C GLU A 16 14.81 -17.38 -11.21
N PRO A 17 14.46 -16.10 -11.03
CA PRO A 17 13.16 -15.72 -10.48
C PRO A 17 12.07 -15.77 -11.55
N ASP A 18 10.91 -16.34 -11.20
CA ASP A 18 9.71 -16.33 -12.04
C ASP A 18 8.81 -15.11 -11.80
N VAL A 19 9.15 -14.27 -10.82
CA VAL A 19 8.46 -13.01 -10.51
C VAL A 19 9.44 -12.00 -9.91
N VAL A 20 9.29 -10.73 -10.25
CA VAL A 20 9.94 -9.62 -9.56
C VAL A 20 8.98 -9.10 -8.51
N VAL A 21 9.31 -9.26 -7.23
CA VAL A 21 8.58 -8.62 -6.13
C VAL A 21 9.22 -7.29 -5.79
N LEU A 22 8.45 -6.21 -5.81
CA LEU A 22 8.85 -4.88 -5.39
C LEU A 22 8.08 -4.48 -4.13
N GLY A 23 8.78 -4.31 -3.03
CA GLY A 23 8.30 -3.61 -1.83
C GLY A 23 8.97 -2.24 -1.71
N ASP A 24 8.55 -1.47 -0.72
CA ASP A 24 9.27 -0.26 -0.37
C ASP A 24 10.70 -0.62 0.08
N MET A 25 11.65 0.20 -0.36
CA MET A 25 13.07 0.09 -0.07
C MET A 25 13.64 1.39 0.49
N GLY A 26 12.86 2.46 0.63
CA GLY A 26 13.33 3.77 1.10
C GLY A 26 14.59 4.23 0.36
N GLU A 27 15.62 4.60 1.11
CA GLU A 27 16.93 5.02 0.57
C GLU A 27 17.68 3.92 -0.20
N HIS A 28 17.27 2.65 -0.08
CA HIS A 28 17.90 1.52 -0.76
C HIS A 28 17.41 1.32 -2.20
N PHE A 29 16.48 2.15 -2.68
CA PHE A 29 16.19 2.24 -4.11
C PHE A 29 17.41 2.75 -4.87
N SER A 30 18.18 1.81 -5.41
CA SER A 30 19.37 2.09 -6.23
C SER A 30 19.09 1.86 -7.71
N TYR A 31 19.75 2.65 -8.56
CA TYR A 31 19.72 2.42 -10.00
C TYR A 31 20.12 0.98 -10.37
N ALA A 32 21.11 0.41 -9.68
CA ALA A 32 21.56 -0.96 -9.91
C ALA A 32 20.45 -1.98 -9.67
N GLY A 33 19.72 -1.87 -8.55
CA GLY A 33 18.59 -2.74 -8.23
C GLY A 33 17.44 -2.58 -9.23
N LEU A 34 17.04 -1.33 -9.51
CA LEU A 34 15.96 -1.03 -10.45
C LEU A 34 16.29 -1.52 -11.87
N ASN A 35 17.51 -1.31 -12.34
CA ASN A 35 17.96 -1.77 -13.65
C ASN A 35 18.06 -3.30 -13.73
N HIS A 36 18.34 -3.99 -12.62
CA HIS A 36 18.29 -5.45 -12.57
C HIS A 36 16.85 -5.96 -12.69
N ALA A 37 15.91 -5.40 -11.91
CA ALA A 37 14.48 -5.70 -12.03
C ALA A 37 13.95 -5.44 -13.43
N PHE A 38 14.25 -4.27 -14.00
CA PHE A 38 13.89 -3.92 -15.38
C PHE A 38 14.37 -4.96 -16.39
N ARG A 39 15.61 -5.46 -16.28
CA ARG A 39 16.15 -6.48 -17.19
C ARG A 39 15.43 -7.82 -17.08
N LEU A 40 15.04 -8.23 -15.87
CA LEU A 40 14.19 -9.42 -15.68
C LEU A 40 12.82 -9.22 -16.33
N MET A 41 12.22 -8.03 -16.16
CA MET A 41 10.95 -7.68 -16.80
C MET A 41 11.03 -7.71 -18.32
N MET A 42 12.13 -7.24 -18.91
CA MET A 42 12.37 -7.33 -20.36
C MET A 42 12.52 -8.78 -20.87
N GLN A 43 12.80 -9.73 -19.98
CA GLN A 43 12.84 -11.17 -20.29
C GLN A 43 11.45 -11.83 -20.12
N GLY A 44 10.42 -11.06 -19.75
CA GLY A 44 9.05 -11.55 -19.55
C GLY A 44 8.73 -11.93 -18.11
N VAL A 45 9.63 -11.69 -17.15
CA VAL A 45 9.34 -11.93 -15.73
C VAL A 45 8.32 -10.89 -15.23
N PRO A 46 7.16 -11.29 -14.72
CA PRO A 46 6.12 -10.36 -14.25
C PRO A 46 6.58 -9.55 -13.04
N LEU A 47 5.99 -8.36 -12.88
CA LEU A 47 6.20 -7.48 -11.73
C LEU A 47 5.00 -7.56 -10.78
N LEU A 48 5.27 -7.91 -9.53
CA LEU A 48 4.34 -7.84 -8.42
C LEU A 48 4.81 -6.74 -7.46
N ALA A 49 3.97 -5.76 -7.20
CA ALA A 49 4.27 -4.65 -6.30
C ALA A 49 3.39 -4.71 -5.05
N MET A 50 4.02 -4.54 -3.88
CA MET A 50 3.33 -4.58 -2.60
C MET A 50 2.39 -3.40 -2.37
N ALA A 51 2.65 -2.25 -2.98
CA ALA A 51 1.77 -1.08 -2.98
C ALA A 51 2.08 -0.17 -4.18
N ARG A 52 1.21 0.83 -4.42
CA ARG A 52 1.44 1.89 -5.42
C ARG A 52 1.13 3.28 -4.88
N ASN A 53 1.40 3.50 -3.60
CA ASN A 53 1.26 4.80 -2.97
C ASN A 53 2.13 5.84 -3.68
N ARG A 54 1.61 7.07 -3.79
CA ARG A 54 2.32 8.19 -4.44
C ARG A 54 3.39 8.79 -3.53
N TYR A 55 3.08 8.91 -2.25
CA TYR A 55 3.89 9.52 -1.21
C TYR A 55 3.38 9.10 0.17
N PHE A 56 4.22 9.31 1.18
CA PHE A 56 3.86 9.16 2.59
C PHE A 56 4.39 10.35 3.41
N MET A 57 4.05 10.41 4.70
CA MET A 57 4.47 11.47 5.61
C MET A 57 5.63 11.00 6.50
N GLU A 58 6.79 11.63 6.35
CA GLU A 58 7.94 11.54 7.24
C GLU A 58 7.96 12.69 8.26
N PRO A 59 8.79 12.61 9.33
CA PRO A 59 8.92 13.68 10.30
C PRO A 59 9.32 15.05 9.71
N ASP A 60 10.00 15.07 8.56
CA ASP A 60 10.46 16.28 7.88
C ASP A 60 9.58 16.68 6.67
N GLY A 61 8.56 15.89 6.33
CA GLY A 61 7.56 16.24 5.32
C GLY A 61 7.12 15.10 4.42
N LEU A 62 6.61 15.45 3.24
CA LEU A 62 6.19 14.47 2.25
C LEU A 62 7.40 13.81 1.59
N ALA A 63 7.44 12.49 1.62
CA ALA A 63 8.45 11.67 0.97
C ALA A 63 7.86 10.88 -0.19
N LEU A 64 8.68 10.63 -1.21
CA LEU A 64 8.30 9.73 -2.32
C LEU A 64 8.12 8.31 -1.78
N ASP A 65 7.03 7.66 -2.19
CA ASP A 65 6.78 6.25 -1.88
C ASP A 65 7.05 5.39 -3.14
N MET A 66 6.98 4.06 -3.00
CA MET A 66 7.34 3.07 -4.00
C MET A 66 6.57 3.21 -5.33
N GLY A 67 5.41 3.88 -5.35
CA GLY A 67 4.61 4.08 -6.56
C GLY A 67 5.36 4.82 -7.67
N ALA A 68 6.28 5.71 -7.34
CA ALA A 68 7.14 6.37 -8.34
C ALA A 68 8.05 5.37 -9.08
N PHE A 69 8.58 4.40 -8.34
CA PHE A 69 9.46 3.36 -8.88
C PHE A 69 8.68 2.29 -9.63
N VAL A 70 7.49 1.91 -9.14
CA VAL A 70 6.55 1.05 -9.86
C VAL A 70 6.24 1.67 -11.23
N ALA A 71 5.78 2.92 -11.25
CA ALA A 71 5.43 3.62 -12.49
C ALA A 71 6.62 3.73 -13.46
N GLY A 72 7.82 4.00 -12.94
CA GLY A 72 9.04 4.05 -13.76
C GLY A 72 9.39 2.72 -14.41
N LEU A 73 9.27 1.61 -13.67
CA LEU A 73 9.51 0.26 -14.19
C LEU A 73 8.45 -0.15 -15.21
N GLU A 74 7.17 0.08 -14.91
CA GLU A 74 6.06 -0.17 -15.83
C GLU A 74 6.22 0.57 -17.15
N TYR A 75 6.51 1.87 -17.06
CA TYR A 75 6.75 2.71 -18.23
C TYR A 75 7.92 2.18 -19.06
N SER A 76 9.02 1.82 -18.40
CA SER A 76 10.25 1.38 -19.08
C SER A 76 10.09 0.01 -19.74
N ALA A 77 9.38 -0.92 -19.10
CA ALA A 77 9.20 -2.28 -19.58
C ALA A 77 7.94 -2.48 -20.43
N GLY A 78 7.03 -1.50 -20.46
CA GLY A 78 5.75 -1.62 -21.17
C GLY A 78 4.82 -2.68 -20.57
N VAL A 79 4.89 -2.88 -19.25
CA VAL A 79 4.04 -3.86 -18.52
C VAL A 79 3.28 -3.16 -17.41
N THR A 80 2.23 -3.81 -16.90
CA THR A 80 1.51 -3.36 -15.72
C THR A 80 1.81 -4.29 -14.55
N ALA A 81 2.16 -3.72 -13.41
CA ALA A 81 2.41 -4.44 -12.17
C ALA A 81 1.11 -4.96 -11.56
N GLU A 82 1.13 -6.20 -11.06
CA GLU A 82 0.10 -6.70 -10.16
C GLU A 82 0.29 -6.05 -8.78
N ILE A 83 -0.76 -5.42 -8.25
CA ILE A 83 -0.72 -4.76 -6.93
C ILE A 83 -1.40 -5.66 -5.91
N VAL A 84 -0.68 -6.04 -4.85
CA VAL A 84 -1.21 -6.94 -3.79
C VAL A 84 -1.59 -6.23 -2.51
N GLY A 85 -1.14 -4.99 -2.29
CA GLY A 85 -1.55 -4.16 -1.16
C GLY A 85 -2.83 -3.38 -1.42
N LYS A 86 -3.18 -2.50 -0.48
CA LYS A 86 -4.32 -1.58 -0.61
C LYS A 86 -4.28 -0.83 -1.96
N PRO A 87 -5.44 -0.65 -2.64
CA PRO A 87 -6.80 -1.04 -2.25
C PRO A 87 -7.20 -2.47 -2.66
N ALA A 88 -6.27 -3.37 -2.99
CA ALA A 88 -6.61 -4.71 -3.48
C ALA A 88 -7.43 -5.51 -2.44
N PRO A 89 -8.59 -6.11 -2.82
CA PRO A 89 -9.43 -6.88 -1.89
C PRO A 89 -8.70 -8.03 -1.19
N ALA A 90 -7.71 -8.63 -1.87
CA ALA A 90 -6.89 -9.71 -1.32
C ALA A 90 -6.12 -9.27 -0.06
N PHE A 91 -5.71 -8.01 0.04
CA PHE A 91 -5.02 -7.45 1.22
C PHE A 91 -5.94 -7.51 2.46
N PHE A 92 -7.15 -6.99 2.32
CA PHE A 92 -8.13 -6.97 3.41
C PHE A 92 -8.61 -8.37 3.77
N ALA A 93 -8.85 -9.23 2.77
CA ALA A 93 -9.25 -10.61 3.00
C ALA A 93 -8.19 -11.42 3.76
N ALA A 94 -6.90 -11.20 3.45
CA ALA A 94 -5.80 -11.84 4.18
C ALA A 94 -5.77 -11.43 5.66
N ALA A 95 -5.90 -10.13 5.95
CA ALA A 95 -5.93 -9.62 7.33
C ALA A 95 -7.13 -10.16 8.14
N LEU A 96 -8.33 -10.17 7.54
CA LEU A 96 -9.53 -10.73 8.19
C LEU A 96 -9.37 -12.23 8.46
N ALA A 97 -8.82 -12.98 7.51
CA ALA A 97 -8.59 -14.41 7.64
C ALA A 97 -7.57 -14.74 8.75
N GLU A 98 -6.50 -13.97 8.84
CA GLU A 98 -5.48 -14.09 9.89
C GLU A 98 -6.07 -13.82 11.29
N LEU A 99 -6.91 -12.79 11.41
CA LEU A 99 -7.56 -12.43 12.67
C LEU A 99 -8.78 -13.31 13.00
N GLY A 100 -9.30 -14.08 12.04
CA GLY A 100 -10.48 -14.92 12.22
C GLY A 100 -11.78 -14.13 12.45
N VAL A 101 -11.87 -12.91 11.92
CA VAL A 101 -13.02 -12.01 12.09
C VAL A 101 -13.78 -11.80 10.78
N ALA A 102 -15.09 -11.59 10.85
CA ALA A 102 -15.87 -11.21 9.68
C ALA A 102 -15.64 -9.73 9.34
N ALA A 103 -15.77 -9.37 8.06
CA ALA A 103 -15.59 -7.99 7.61
C ALA A 103 -16.49 -6.99 8.34
N GLY A 104 -17.75 -7.38 8.62
CA GLY A 104 -18.71 -6.56 9.36
C GLY A 104 -18.40 -6.38 10.85
N ASP A 105 -17.49 -7.19 11.39
CA ASP A 105 -17.00 -7.08 12.78
C ASP A 105 -15.64 -6.36 12.85
N ALA A 106 -15.16 -5.82 11.73
CA ALA A 106 -13.90 -5.10 11.61
C ALA A 106 -14.13 -3.63 11.23
N VAL A 107 -13.19 -2.78 11.63
CA VAL A 107 -13.10 -1.39 11.20
C VAL A 107 -11.67 -1.11 10.74
N LEU A 108 -11.53 -0.43 9.62
CA LEU A 108 -10.26 0.13 9.17
C LEU A 108 -10.16 1.59 9.62
N ILE A 109 -9.02 1.99 10.17
CA ILE A 109 -8.68 3.39 10.44
C ILE A 109 -7.51 3.76 9.55
N GLY A 110 -7.64 4.81 8.72
CA GLY A 110 -6.64 5.19 7.73
C GLY A 110 -6.68 6.67 7.40
N ASP A 111 -5.63 7.17 6.75
CA ASP A 111 -5.49 8.57 6.33
C ASP A 111 -5.66 8.76 4.81
N ASP A 112 -5.80 7.67 4.05
CA ASP A 112 -6.10 7.69 2.62
C ASP A 112 -7.57 7.34 2.32
N LEU A 113 -8.31 8.28 1.74
CA LEU A 113 -9.71 8.04 1.42
C LEU A 113 -9.89 6.93 0.36
N ALA A 114 -9.02 6.85 -0.65
CA ALA A 114 -9.19 5.90 -1.75
C ALA A 114 -8.60 4.54 -1.38
N ASP A 115 -7.33 4.51 -1.00
CA ASP A 115 -6.59 3.26 -0.81
C ASP A 115 -7.03 2.56 0.48
N ASP A 116 -7.26 3.31 1.55
CA ASP A 116 -7.65 2.75 2.84
C ASP A 116 -9.16 2.58 2.94
N ILE A 117 -9.91 3.69 2.86
CA ILE A 117 -11.35 3.67 3.11
C ILE A 117 -12.10 2.99 1.95
N GLY A 118 -11.80 3.37 0.71
CA GLY A 118 -12.42 2.75 -0.47
C GLY A 118 -12.15 1.24 -0.53
N GLY A 119 -10.89 0.83 -0.40
CA GLY A 119 -10.51 -0.58 -0.39
C GLY A 119 -11.16 -1.40 0.74
N ALA A 120 -11.26 -0.82 1.94
CA ALA A 120 -11.96 -1.43 3.07
C ALA A 120 -13.45 -1.63 2.77
N GLN A 121 -14.11 -0.61 2.24
CA GLN A 121 -15.54 -0.63 1.92
C GLN A 121 -15.88 -1.66 0.85
N ASP A 122 -15.07 -1.73 -0.21
CA ASP A 122 -15.20 -2.75 -1.26
C ASP A 122 -15.03 -4.18 -0.71
N SER A 123 -14.34 -4.30 0.43
CA SER A 123 -14.14 -5.57 1.15
C SER A 123 -15.15 -5.80 2.28
N GLY A 124 -16.17 -4.94 2.42
CA GLY A 124 -17.22 -5.05 3.43
C GLY A 124 -16.82 -4.57 4.84
N ILE A 125 -15.71 -3.85 4.97
CA ILE A 125 -15.19 -3.32 6.23
C ILE A 125 -15.58 -1.84 6.36
N ALA A 126 -16.05 -1.42 7.53
CA ALA A 126 -16.30 0.00 7.79
C ALA A 126 -14.98 0.77 7.86
N GLY A 127 -14.92 1.98 7.30
CA GLY A 127 -13.71 2.81 7.30
C GLY A 127 -13.87 4.11 8.09
N ILE A 128 -12.90 4.43 8.93
CA ILE A 128 -12.76 5.71 9.65
C ILE A 128 -11.57 6.46 9.06
N LEU A 129 -11.81 7.66 8.55
CA LEU A 129 -10.77 8.52 8.01
C LEU A 129 -10.21 9.42 9.13
N VAL A 130 -8.89 9.43 9.30
CA VAL A 130 -8.20 10.37 10.21
C VAL A 130 -7.55 11.50 9.41
N ARG A 131 -7.47 12.70 10.00
CA ARG A 131 -6.88 13.89 9.36
C ARG A 131 -5.40 14.09 9.69
N THR A 132 -4.72 13.04 10.14
CA THR A 132 -3.28 12.99 10.36
C THR A 132 -2.54 12.39 9.15
N GLY A 133 -1.21 12.26 9.25
CA GLY A 133 -0.40 11.60 8.23
C GLY A 133 -0.34 12.37 6.92
N LYS A 134 -0.62 11.68 5.80
CA LYS A 134 -0.55 12.27 4.46
C LYS A 134 -1.82 13.02 4.05
N PHE A 135 -2.91 12.92 4.84
CA PHE A 135 -4.17 13.62 4.59
C PHE A 135 -3.97 15.13 4.40
N ARG A 136 -4.68 15.71 3.43
CA ARG A 136 -4.75 17.15 3.17
C ARG A 136 -6.19 17.64 3.10
N PRO A 137 -6.45 18.92 3.42
CA PRO A 137 -7.78 19.49 3.26
C PRO A 137 -8.30 19.29 1.82
N GLY A 138 -9.46 18.64 1.69
CA GLY A 138 -10.04 18.28 0.40
C GLY A 138 -9.83 16.82 -0.01
N ASP A 139 -8.94 16.08 0.65
CA ASP A 139 -8.77 14.63 0.40
C ASP A 139 -9.98 13.82 0.85
N ASP A 140 -10.87 14.41 1.65
CA ASP A 140 -12.17 13.87 2.03
C ASP A 140 -13.25 14.03 0.93
N ALA A 141 -12.94 14.70 -0.17
CA ALA A 141 -13.87 14.98 -1.26
C ALA A 141 -13.78 13.93 -2.39
N HIS A 142 -14.44 12.78 -2.23
CA HIS A 142 -14.68 11.82 -3.30
C HIS A 142 -16.15 11.84 -3.76
N PRO A 143 -16.49 11.56 -5.02
CA PRO A 143 -17.90 11.45 -5.43
C PRO A 143 -18.62 10.28 -4.73
N GLU A 144 -17.93 9.15 -4.53
CA GLU A 144 -18.57 7.87 -4.18
C GLU A 144 -18.14 7.30 -2.82
N ILE A 145 -16.95 7.63 -2.32
CA ILE A 145 -16.40 7.00 -1.10
C ILE A 145 -16.80 7.87 0.09
N ARG A 146 -17.43 7.27 1.10
CA ARG A 146 -17.91 7.97 2.30
C ARG A 146 -17.46 7.21 3.54
N PRO A 147 -16.46 7.70 4.29
CA PRO A 147 -16.09 7.09 5.56
C PRO A 147 -17.29 7.00 6.50
N ALA A 148 -17.33 5.97 7.35
CA ALA A 148 -18.31 5.86 8.42
C ALA A 148 -18.15 7.01 9.44
N LEU A 149 -16.90 7.47 9.61
CA LEU A 149 -16.55 8.60 10.46
C LEU A 149 -15.31 9.31 9.90
N ILE A 150 -15.22 10.63 10.12
CA ILE A 150 -14.01 11.41 9.90
C ILE A 150 -13.65 12.06 11.25
N VAL A 151 -12.42 11.84 11.72
CA VAL A 151 -11.92 12.40 12.97
C VAL A 151 -10.56 13.06 12.77
N ASP A 152 -10.14 13.86 13.76
CA ASP A 152 -8.90 14.61 13.62
C ASP A 152 -7.66 13.72 13.75
N ASP A 153 -7.71 12.65 14.56
CA ASP A 153 -6.58 11.74 14.77
C ASP A 153 -7.01 10.32 15.19
N PHE A 154 -6.02 9.42 15.30
CA PHE A 154 -6.22 8.03 15.71
C PHE A 154 -6.75 7.91 17.15
N ALA A 155 -6.31 8.79 18.07
CA ALA A 155 -6.77 8.73 19.46
C ALA A 155 -8.28 8.97 19.55
N THR A 156 -8.76 9.97 18.82
CA THR A 156 -10.19 10.28 18.69
C THR A 156 -10.95 9.11 18.05
N ALA A 157 -10.38 8.46 17.03
CA ALA A 157 -10.99 7.27 16.42
C ALA A 157 -11.18 6.15 17.44
N VAL A 158 -10.16 5.89 18.27
CA VAL A 158 -10.21 4.87 19.32
C VAL A 158 -11.25 5.22 20.37
N GLU A 159 -11.24 6.45 20.91
CA GLU A 159 -12.23 6.91 21.90
C GLU A 159 -13.66 6.69 21.42
N VAL A 160 -13.97 7.00 20.16
CA VAL A 160 -15.30 6.77 19.59
C VAL A 160 -15.66 5.29 19.50
N LEU A 161 -14.69 4.41 19.27
CA LEU A 161 -14.93 2.96 19.14
C LEU A 161 -15.11 2.26 20.49
N ILE A 162 -14.42 2.69 21.54
CA ILE A 162 -14.37 1.95 22.82
C ILE A 162 -15.02 2.67 24.01
N GLY A 163 -15.28 3.98 23.94
CA GLY A 163 -15.89 4.78 25.02
C GLY A 163 -14.87 5.32 26.02
#